data_AF-A0A7C1J0S4-F1
#
_entry.id   AF-A0A7C1J0S4-F1
#
_cell.length_a   1.000
_cell.length_b   1.000
_cell.length_c   1.000
_cell.angle_alpha   90.00
_cell.angle_beta   90.00
_cell.angle_gamma   90.00
#
_symmetry.space_group_name_H-M   'P 1'
#
loop_
_entity.id
_entity.type
_entity.pdbx_description
1 polymer ?
#
loop_
_entity_poly.entity_id
_entity_poly.type
_entity_poly.pdbx_seq_one_letter_code
_entity_poly.pdbx_strand_id
1 'polypeptide(L)'
;MTKGLHLYDILTRPVITEKSQRMADVLNQYVFEVDMRANKIQIKEAVEKIFDVDVLAVRTMVMPLKRGRRGRKSYTRAKAWKKAIVTVAPGQSISLFNA
;
A
#
# COMPACT_ATOMS: atom_id res chain seq x y z
N MET A 1 24.03 -12.27 1.66
CA MET A 1 22.83 -13.13 1.59
C MET A 1 21.61 -12.22 1.64
N THR A 2 20.94 -12.04 0.50
CA THR A 2 19.74 -11.21 0.38
C THR A 2 18.64 -11.80 1.27
N LYS A 3 18.30 -11.11 2.35
CA LYS A 3 17.16 -11.44 3.21
C LYS A 3 15.91 -11.50 2.31
N GLY A 4 15.32 -12.68 2.15
CA GLY A 4 14.02 -12.80 1.48
C GLY A 4 13.02 -11.93 2.21
N LEU A 5 12.16 -11.21 1.47
CA LEU A 5 11.09 -10.45 2.13
C LEU A 5 10.16 -11.42 2.84
N HIS A 6 10.00 -11.26 4.15
CA HIS A 6 8.95 -11.96 4.88
C HIS A 6 7.59 -11.34 4.56
N LEU A 7 6.53 -12.16 4.60
CA LEU A 7 5.16 -11.73 4.27
C LEU A 7 4.70 -10.51 5.08
N TYR A 8 5.07 -10.46 6.36
CA TYR A 8 4.73 -9.38 7.28
C TYR A 8 5.52 -8.09 7.04
N ASP A 9 6.67 -8.16 6.37
CA ASP A 9 7.49 -6.98 6.06
C ASP A 9 7.01 -6.26 4.78
N ILE A 10 6.12 -6.88 4.01
CA ILE A 10 5.67 -6.34 2.71
C ILE A 10 4.72 -5.15 2.90
N LEU A 11 3.79 -5.24 3.85
CA LEU A 11 2.81 -4.19 4.12
C LEU A 11 3.36 -3.24 5.18
N THR A 12 3.68 -2.01 4.80
CA THR A 12 4.26 -1.04 5.72
C THR A 12 3.18 -0.29 6.51
N ARG A 13 2.14 0.23 5.83
CA ARG A 13 1.03 0.94 6.48
C ARG A 13 -0.18 1.13 5.55
N PRO A 14 -1.41 1.27 6.09
CA PRO A 14 -2.55 1.75 5.32
C PRO A 14 -2.39 3.22 4.94
N VAL A 15 -2.91 3.61 3.78
CA VAL A 15 -2.93 5.00 3.30
C VAL A 15 -4.35 5.51 3.42
N ILE A 16 -4.59 6.34 4.43
CA ILE A 16 -5.90 6.93 4.72
C ILE A 16 -5.93 8.36 4.19
N THR A 17 -6.86 8.62 3.28
CA THR A 17 -7.15 9.88 2.60
C THR A 17 -8.63 9.84 2.19
N GLU A 18 -9.27 10.99 1.96
CA GLU A 18 -10.66 11.03 1.47
C GLU A 18 -10.86 10.18 0.20
N LYS A 19 -9.87 10.20 -0.70
CA LYS A 19 -9.90 9.39 -1.92
C LYS A 19 -9.83 7.90 -1.63
N SER A 20 -8.92 7.47 -0.75
CA SER A 20 -8.79 6.05 -0.43
C SER A 20 -10.02 5.53 0.33
N GLN A 21 -10.65 6.38 1.16
CA GLN A 21 -11.90 6.04 1.82
C GLN A 21 -13.01 5.81 0.80
N ARG A 22 -13.20 6.76 -0.12
CA ARG A 22 -14.16 6.60 -1.21
C ARG A 22 -13.91 5.34 -2.04
N MET A 23 -12.64 5.00 -2.28
CA MET A 23 -12.28 3.78 -3.00
C MET A 23 -12.61 2.51 -2.21
N ALA A 24 -12.44 2.52 -0.90
CA ALA A 24 -12.85 1.42 -0.04
C ALA A 24 -14.39 1.25 -0.08
N ASP A 25 -15.14 2.33 0.11
CA ASP A 25 -16.60 2.29 0.21
C ASP A 25 -17.30 1.93 -1.11
N VAL A 26 -16.82 2.48 -2.24
CA VAL A 26 -17.51 2.35 -3.54
C VAL A 26 -16.98 1.18 -4.36
N LEU A 27 -15.70 0.83 -4.22
CA LEU A 27 -15.01 -0.08 -5.14
C LEU A 27 -14.36 -1.29 -4.44
N ASN A 28 -14.47 -1.42 -3.12
CA ASN A 28 -13.75 -2.42 -2.32
C ASN A 28 -12.25 -2.42 -2.62
N GLN A 29 -11.68 -1.23 -2.76
CA GLN A 29 -10.27 -1.01 -3.08
C GLN A 29 -9.54 -0.36 -1.92
N TYR A 30 -8.58 -1.09 -1.36
CA TYR A 30 -7.77 -0.66 -0.23
C TYR A 30 -6.39 -0.20 -0.69
N VAL A 31 -5.87 0.84 -0.03
CA VAL A 31 -4.61 1.46 -0.43
C VAL A 31 -3.58 1.28 0.67
N PHE A 32 -2.43 0.68 0.32
CA PHE A 32 -1.32 0.42 1.21
C PHE A 32 -0.03 1.07 0.70
N GLU A 33 0.81 1.50 1.64
CA GLU A 33 2.24 1.64 1.39
C GLU A 33 2.90 0.28 1.62
N VAL A 34 3.71 -0.14 0.64
CA VAL A 34 4.37 -1.44 0.63
C VAL A 34 5.87 -1.28 0.37
N ASP A 35 6.63 -2.31 0.71
CA ASP A 35 8.07 -2.31 0.48
C ASP A 35 8.41 -2.14 -1.02
N MET A 36 9.45 -1.35 -1.30
CA MET A 36 9.89 -1.02 -2.65
C MET A 36 10.30 -2.25 -3.46
N ARG A 37 10.72 -3.34 -2.81
CA ARG A 37 11.15 -4.59 -3.45
C ARG A 37 10.01 -5.58 -3.66
N ALA A 38 8.83 -5.35 -3.09
CA ALA A 38 7.71 -6.28 -3.15
C ALA A 38 7.08 -6.38 -4.55
N ASN A 39 6.82 -7.61 -5.00
CA ASN A 39 6.10 -7.91 -6.23
C ASN A 39 4.58 -8.03 -5.99
N LYS A 40 3.77 -7.92 -7.06
CA LYS A 40 2.31 -8.00 -6.96
C LYS A 40 1.79 -9.31 -6.34
N ILE A 41 2.44 -10.43 -6.66
CA ILE A 41 2.10 -11.76 -6.11
C ILE A 41 2.33 -11.76 -4.59
N GLN A 42 3.48 -11.24 -4.14
CA GLN A 42 3.81 -11.19 -2.73
C GLN A 42 2.88 -10.26 -1.95
N ILE A 43 2.50 -9.12 -2.54
CA ILE A 43 1.52 -8.19 -1.93
C ILE A 43 0.15 -8.86 -1.82
N LYS A 44 -0.26 -9.62 -2.84
CA LYS A 44 -1.50 -10.40 -2.83
C LYS A 44 -1.48 -11.37 -1.64
N GLU A 45 -0.49 -12.26 -1.60
CA GLU A 45 -0.36 -13.26 -0.53
C GLU A 45 -0.27 -12.63 0.88
N ALA A 46 0.41 -11.49 1.01
CA ALA A 46 0.53 -10.80 2.28
C ALA A 46 -0.83 -10.27 2.77
N VAL A 47 -1.61 -9.63 1.89
CA VAL A 47 -2.93 -9.11 2.25
C VAL A 47 -3.90 -10.24 2.57
N GLU A 48 -3.92 -11.29 1.75
CA GLU A 48 -4.79 -12.45 1.97
C GLU A 48 -4.49 -13.11 3.33
N LYS A 49 -3.21 -13.31 3.68
CA LYS A 49 -2.82 -13.95 4.95
C LYS A 49 -3.00 -13.06 6.18
N ILE A 50 -2.78 -11.75 6.07
CA ILE A 50 -2.84 -10.84 7.22
C ILE A 50 -4.29 -10.49 7.57
N PHE A 51 -5.15 -10.36 6.55
CA PHE A 51 -6.52 -9.89 6.73
C PHE A 51 -7.58 -10.95 6.51
N ASP A 52 -7.20 -12.17 6.11
CA ASP A 52 -8.11 -13.29 5.84
C ASP A 52 -9.21 -12.91 4.84
N VAL A 53 -8.78 -12.35 3.70
CA VAL A 53 -9.64 -11.89 2.61
C VAL A 53 -9.17 -12.44 1.27
N ASP A 54 -10.06 -12.48 0.28
CA ASP A 54 -9.76 -12.88 -1.09
C ASP A 54 -9.41 -11.67 -1.95
N VAL A 55 -8.22 -11.69 -2.56
CA VAL A 55 -7.74 -10.58 -3.39
C VAL A 55 -7.93 -10.87 -4.88
N LEU A 56 -8.75 -10.05 -5.53
CA LEU A 56 -9.04 -10.15 -6.96
C LEU A 56 -7.93 -9.56 -7.82
N ALA A 57 -7.40 -8.39 -7.44
CA ALA A 57 -6.41 -7.68 -8.24
C ALA A 57 -5.51 -6.78 -7.39
N VAL A 58 -4.24 -6.66 -7.82
CA VAL A 58 -3.26 -5.76 -7.21
C VAL A 58 -2.70 -4.82 -8.27
N ARG A 59 -2.85 -3.52 -8.05
CA ARG A 59 -2.23 -2.46 -8.86
C ARG A 59 -1.17 -1.75 -8.02
N THR A 60 0.00 -1.54 -8.59
CA THR A 60 1.12 -0.93 -7.88
C THR A 60 1.64 0.27 -8.65
N MET A 61 2.05 1.32 -7.94
CA MET A 61 2.74 2.47 -8.51
C MET A 61 3.81 2.97 -7.55
N VAL A 62 4.90 3.52 -8.07
CA VAL A 62 5.93 4.15 -7.25
C VAL A 62 5.60 5.63 -7.11
N MET A 63 5.43 6.09 -5.87
CA MET A 63 5.26 7.49 -5.55
C MET A 63 6.62 8.18 -5.50
N PRO A 64 6.80 9.30 -6.23
CA PRO A 64 8.07 10.01 -6.24
C PRO A 64 8.38 10.61 -4.87
N LEU A 65 9.67 10.71 -4.57
CA LEU A 65 10.14 11.41 -3.39
C LEU A 65 9.72 12.88 -3.43
N LYS A 66 9.34 13.43 -2.28
CA LYS A 66 9.04 14.87 -2.17
C LYS A 66 10.33 15.61 -1.85
N ARG A 67 10.71 16.57 -2.70
CA ARG A 67 11.84 17.47 -2.44
C ARG A 67 11.36 18.70 -1.68
N GLY A 68 12.13 19.14 -0.71
CA GLY A 68 11.97 20.40 0.00
C GLY A 68 13.13 21.34 -0.31
N ARG A 69 12.91 22.64 -0.10
CA ARG A 69 13.96 23.67 -0.20
C ARG A 69 13.93 24.52 1.05
N ARG A 70 15.11 24.77 1.63
CA ARG A 70 15.30 25.71 2.75
C ARG A 70 16.41 26.67 2.36
N GLY A 71 16.02 27.90 2.00
CA GLY A 71 16.93 28.89 1.40
C GLY A 71 17.55 28.39 0.09
N ARG A 72 18.89 28.33 0.04
CA ARG A 72 19.64 27.83 -1.13
C ARG A 72 19.80 26.29 -1.14
N LYS A 73 19.53 25.59 -0.04
CA LYS A 73 19.71 24.14 0.04
C LYS A 73 18.43 23.38 -0.34
N SER A 74 18.57 22.39 -1.21
CA SER A 74 17.55 21.37 -1.47
C SER A 74 17.77 20.16 -0.56
N TYR A 75 16.68 19.52 -0.13
CA TYR A 75 16.74 18.30 0.67
C TYR A 75 15.56 17.38 0.36
N THR A 76 15.66 16.11 0.75
CA THR A 76 14.57 15.14 0.62
C THR A 76 13.61 15.31 1.79
N ARG A 77 12.40 15.80 1.50
CA ARG A 77 11.34 15.97 2.50
C ARG A 77 10.65 14.66 2.84
N ALA A 78 10.43 13.81 1.84
CA ALA A 78 9.87 12.46 2.03
C ALA A 78 10.48 11.50 1.03
N LYS A 79 10.76 10.26 1.46
CA LYS A 79 11.30 9.20 0.61
C LYS A 79 10.27 8.80 -0.45
N ALA A 80 10.77 8.23 -1.55
CA ALA A 80 9.92 7.51 -2.49
C ALA A 80 9.38 6.24 -1.82
N TRP A 81 8.16 5.86 -2.16
CA TRP A 81 7.49 4.70 -1.58
C TRP A 81 6.62 4.03 -2.64
N LYS A 82 6.34 2.74 -2.48
CA LYS A 82 5.48 2.00 -3.39
C LYS A 82 4.06 2.00 -2.84
N LYS A 83 3.12 2.49 -3.64
CA LYS A 83 1.69 2.41 -3.35
C LYS A 83 1.12 1.14 -3.99
N ALA A 84 0.40 0.36 -3.21
CA ALA A 84 -0.43 -0.73 -3.68
C ALA A 84 -1.91 -0.36 -3.52
N ILE A 85 -2.70 -0.60 -4.57
CA ILE A 85 -4.15 -0.55 -4.58
C ILE A 85 -4.61 -2.00 -4.75
N VAL A 86 -5.32 -2.52 -3.77
CA VAL A 86 -5.70 -3.92 -3.66
C VAL A 86 -7.22 -4.01 -3.74
N THR A 87 -7.72 -4.74 -4.73
CA THR A 87 -9.14 -5.02 -4.91
C THR A 87 -9.48 -6.32 -4.19
N VAL A 88 -10.39 -6.24 -3.23
CA VAL A 88 -10.86 -7.38 -2.44
C VAL A 88 -12.20 -7.88 -2.99
N ALA A 89 -12.50 -9.16 -2.79
CA ALA A 89 -13.76 -9.75 -3.19
C ALA A 89 -14.96 -9.03 -2.55
N PRO A 90 -16.10 -8.94 -3.27
CA PRO A 90 -17.31 -8.34 -2.71
C PRO A 90 -17.79 -9.12 -1.48
N GLY A 91 -18.20 -8.39 -0.44
CA GLY A 91 -18.70 -8.96 0.83
C GLY A 91 -17.64 -9.12 1.92
N GLN A 92 -16.36 -8.98 1.57
CA GLN A 92 -15.26 -8.92 2.55
C GLN A 92 -14.82 -7.46 2.75
N SER A 93 -14.40 -7.14 3.97
CA SER A 93 -13.92 -5.80 4.29
C SER A 93 -12.72 -5.85 5.23
N ILE A 94 -11.82 -4.87 5.07
CA ILE A 94 -10.66 -4.71 5.95
C ILE A 94 -11.03 -3.69 7.03
N SER A 95 -11.11 -4.13 8.29
CA SER A 95 -11.52 -3.32 9.44
C SER A 95 -10.70 -2.03 9.64
N LEU A 96 -9.45 -2.00 9.17
CA LEU A 96 -8.56 -0.82 9.23
C LEU A 96 -9.08 0.41 8.47
N PHE A 97 -10.04 0.24 7.55
CA PHE A 97 -10.58 1.32 6.72
C PHE A 97 -12.03 1.67 7.05
N ASN A 98 -12.62 1.05 8.07
CA ASN A 98 -13.95 1.40 8.55
C ASN A 98 -13.79 2.41 9.69
N ALA A 99 -13.97 3.70 9.40
CA ALA A 99 -13.96 4.79 10.38
C ALA A 99 -15.39 5.27 10.65
#